data_AF-A0A2B7WL88-F1
#
_entry.id   AF-A0A2B7WL88-F1
#
_cell.length_a   1.000
_cell.length_b   1.000
_cell.length_c   1.000
_cell.angle_alpha   90.00
_cell.angle_beta   90.00
_cell.angle_gamma   90.00
#
_symmetry.space_group_name_H-M   'P 1'
#
loop_
_entity.id
_entity.type
_entity.pdbx_description
1 polymer ?
#
loop_
_entity_poly.entity_id
_entity_poly.type
_entity_poly.pdbx_seq_one_letter_code
_entity_poly.pdbx_strand_id
1 'polypeptide(L)'
;MGACQFLPLPSFKRLGLEIVQPRRTSPASLTRATRRLLHHQKNTSTTPSSGRQTAISGTMSATSLFAYTAGRWLHLDKPQRDARYIEFDFGRLCEKVLSLCPSATSIQSYQKLEGGFNKAFVFRTNNDKHVVAKFPTSVAGPARYVTNSEVATITYLQRNTKIPIPAILDWSDGPTNSIGVAYIIMEHAGGVLLQEAWENMPQT
;
A
#
# COMPACT_ATOMS: atom_id res chain seq x y z
N MET A 1 42.68 -7.22 -6.81
CA MET A 1 42.07 -7.71 -5.55
C MET A 1 41.98 -6.52 -4.61
N GLY A 2 40.77 -5.98 -4.43
CA GLY A 2 40.52 -4.85 -3.52
C GLY A 2 39.19 -5.08 -2.84
N ALA A 3 39.24 -5.44 -1.55
CA ALA A 3 38.08 -5.72 -0.74
C ALA A 3 37.39 -4.39 -0.36
N CYS A 4 36.16 -4.20 -0.83
CA CYS A 4 35.31 -3.09 -0.38
C CYS A 4 34.63 -3.52 0.93
N GLN A 5 34.96 -2.81 2.01
CA GLN A 5 34.49 -3.05 3.37
C GLN A 5 33.00 -2.71 3.50
N PHE A 6 32.23 -3.63 4.07
CA PHE A 6 30.87 -3.38 4.53
C PHE A 6 30.87 -2.41 5.71
N LEU A 7 30.20 -1.28 5.57
CA LEU A 7 29.87 -0.40 6.70
C LEU A 7 28.69 -1.03 7.49
N PRO A 8 28.75 -1.08 8.84
CA PRO A 8 27.68 -1.63 9.64
C PRO A 8 26.50 -0.66 9.73
N LEU A 9 25.29 -1.20 9.62
CA LEU A 9 24.02 -0.50 9.88
C LEU A 9 23.99 0.05 11.31
N PRO A 10 23.49 1.28 11.55
CA PRO A 10 23.38 1.82 12.90
C PRO A 10 22.35 1.08 13.74
N SER A 11 22.77 0.76 14.96
CA SER A 11 22.02 0.08 16.02
C SER A 11 20.72 0.80 16.37
N PHE A 12 19.63 0.05 16.41
CA PHE A 12 18.31 0.45 16.90
C PHE A 12 18.34 0.69 18.42
N LYS A 13 18.93 1.80 18.87
CA LYS A 13 18.80 2.30 20.24
C LYS A 13 18.66 3.81 20.26
N ARG A 14 17.52 4.32 19.79
CA ARG A 14 17.04 5.67 20.16
C ARG A 14 15.56 5.90 19.89
N LEU A 15 14.69 5.11 20.53
CA LEU A 15 13.32 5.51 20.79
C LEU A 15 13.08 5.22 22.27
N GLY A 16 13.26 6.25 23.11
CA GLY A 16 12.89 6.23 24.52
C GLY A 16 11.38 6.29 24.65
N LEU A 17 10.72 5.15 24.46
CA LEU A 17 9.36 4.92 24.94
C LEU A 17 9.47 4.22 26.30
N GLU A 18 9.43 4.98 27.39
CA GLU A 18 9.11 4.42 28.69
C GLU A 18 7.65 3.98 28.71
N ILE A 19 7.43 2.73 29.10
CA ILE A 19 6.12 2.15 29.34
C ILE A 19 5.59 2.75 30.65
N VAL A 20 4.69 3.73 30.55
CA VAL A 20 3.93 4.24 31.70
C VAL A 20 2.87 3.21 32.08
N GLN A 21 3.03 2.59 33.24
CA GLN A 21 2.03 1.70 33.85
C GLN A 21 0.87 2.52 34.45
N PRO A 22 -0.41 2.13 34.24
CA PRO A 22 -1.54 2.86 34.81
C PRO A 22 -1.74 2.53 36.30
N ARG A 23 -1.71 3.57 37.16
CA ARG A 23 -2.14 3.46 38.56
C ARG A 23 -3.67 3.39 38.65
N ARG A 24 -4.15 2.44 39.47
CA ARG A 24 -5.56 2.30 39.90
C ARG A 24 -5.96 3.45 40.84
N THR A 25 -7.08 4.11 40.56
CA THR A 25 -7.86 4.86 41.56
C THR A 25 -9.35 4.64 41.33
N SER A 26 -10.08 4.34 42.41
CA SER A 26 -11.54 4.12 42.51
C SER A 26 -12.30 5.46 42.75
N PRO A 27 -13.65 5.53 42.72
CA PRO A 27 -14.37 6.55 41.95
C PRO A 27 -15.05 7.60 42.83
N ALA A 28 -15.26 8.80 42.26
CA ALA A 28 -16.21 9.76 42.78
C ALA A 28 -17.17 10.20 41.67
N SER A 29 -18.45 10.07 41.99
CA SER A 29 -19.65 10.35 41.22
C SER A 29 -19.79 11.84 40.86
N LEU A 30 -20.41 12.15 39.71
CA LEU A 30 -21.56 13.07 39.61
C LEU A 30 -22.06 13.23 38.15
N THR A 31 -23.30 12.75 37.93
CA THR A 31 -24.42 13.30 37.13
C THR A 31 -24.32 13.67 35.62
N ARG A 32 -25.13 12.93 34.82
CA ARG A 32 -26.29 13.34 33.96
C ARG A 32 -26.11 14.56 33.03
N ALA A 33 -26.39 14.59 31.72
CA ALA A 33 -26.88 13.65 30.72
C ALA A 33 -26.72 14.31 29.32
N THR A 34 -26.65 13.54 28.25
CA THR A 34 -27.53 13.71 27.06
C THR A 34 -27.49 12.41 26.24
N ARG A 35 -28.67 11.83 26.05
CA ARG A 35 -28.91 10.55 25.39
C ARG A 35 -29.04 10.83 23.88
N ARG A 36 -28.01 10.56 23.08
CA ARG A 36 -28.15 10.49 21.61
C ARG A 36 -28.51 9.06 21.21
N LEU A 37 -29.64 8.94 20.53
CA LEU A 37 -30.25 7.71 20.05
C LEU A 37 -29.31 7.00 19.07
N LEU A 38 -28.93 5.76 19.39
CA LEU A 38 -28.39 4.81 18.42
C LEU A 38 -29.56 4.30 17.58
N HIS A 39 -29.64 4.78 16.33
CA HIS A 39 -30.54 4.20 15.35
C HIS A 39 -29.97 2.84 14.91
N HIS A 40 -30.60 1.78 15.40
CA HIS A 40 -30.51 0.43 14.86
C HIS A 40 -31.15 0.42 13.47
N GLN A 41 -30.33 0.50 12.41
CA GLN A 41 -30.83 0.35 11.05
C GLN A 41 -30.64 -1.11 10.60
N LYS A 42 -31.75 -1.75 10.25
CA LYS A 42 -31.82 -3.10 9.72
C LYS A 42 -31.08 -3.16 8.38
N ASN A 43 -30.14 -4.10 8.26
CA ASN A 43 -29.50 -4.46 7.00
C ASN A 43 -30.55 -5.04 6.04
N THR A 44 -30.83 -4.31 4.95
CA THR A 44 -31.42 -4.91 3.74
C THR A 44 -30.30 -5.17 2.75
N SER A 45 -30.08 -6.46 2.51
CA SER A 45 -29.20 -7.04 1.51
C SER A 45 -29.42 -6.40 0.14
N THR A 46 -28.44 -5.62 -0.30
CA THR A 46 -28.28 -5.24 -1.71
C THR A 46 -26.91 -5.75 -2.13
N THR A 47 -26.91 -6.72 -3.02
CA THR A 47 -25.73 -7.34 -3.62
C THR A 47 -24.83 -6.27 -4.24
N PRO A 48 -23.54 -6.18 -3.88
CA PRO A 48 -22.61 -5.36 -4.64
C PRO A 48 -22.30 -6.10 -5.95
N SER A 49 -22.66 -5.46 -7.06
CA SER A 49 -22.28 -5.90 -8.40
C SER A 49 -20.76 -5.94 -8.54
N SER A 50 -20.31 -7.03 -9.16
CA SER A 50 -18.93 -7.35 -9.51
C SER A 50 -18.14 -6.14 -9.99
N GLY A 51 -17.19 -5.69 -9.16
CA GLY A 51 -16.20 -4.68 -9.52
C GLY A 51 -15.24 -5.27 -10.56
N ARG A 52 -15.55 -5.05 -11.83
CA ARG A 52 -14.73 -5.46 -12.97
C ARG A 52 -13.35 -4.80 -12.87
N GLN A 53 -12.36 -5.56 -12.41
CA GLN A 53 -10.95 -5.19 -12.50
C GLN A 53 -10.63 -4.92 -13.97
N THR A 54 -10.45 -3.65 -14.31
CA THR A 54 -10.21 -3.24 -15.69
C THR A 54 -8.70 -3.24 -15.90
N ALA A 55 -8.19 -4.27 -16.58
CA ALA A 55 -6.85 -4.24 -17.15
C ALA A 55 -6.87 -3.24 -18.32
N ILE A 56 -6.48 -1.99 -18.05
CA ILE A 56 -6.35 -0.96 -19.09
C ILE A 56 -4.98 -1.14 -19.73
N SER A 57 -4.90 -1.95 -20.79
CA SER A 57 -3.73 -1.99 -21.68
C SER A 57 -3.87 -0.86 -22.71
N GLY A 58 -3.30 0.30 -22.39
CA GLY A 58 -3.26 1.45 -23.29
C GLY A 58 -2.56 2.63 -22.65
N THR A 59 -1.99 3.53 -23.46
CA THR A 59 -1.36 4.79 -23.04
C THR A 59 -2.34 5.60 -22.19
N MET A 60 -2.24 5.46 -20.87
CA MET A 60 -3.09 6.17 -19.92
C MET A 60 -2.77 7.66 -19.98
N SER A 61 -3.80 8.52 -19.98
CA SER A 61 -3.58 9.95 -19.85
C SER A 61 -2.95 10.25 -18.49
N ALA A 62 -2.11 11.29 -18.40
CA ALA A 62 -1.45 11.67 -17.13
C ALA A 62 -2.46 11.82 -15.98
N THR A 63 -3.62 12.42 -16.25
CA THR A 63 -4.70 12.55 -15.27
C THR A 63 -5.20 11.21 -14.74
N SER A 64 -5.31 10.20 -15.60
CA SER A 64 -5.77 8.87 -15.21
C SER A 64 -4.74 8.06 -14.42
N LEU A 65 -3.44 8.37 -14.53
CA LEU A 65 -2.40 7.73 -13.70
C LEU A 65 -2.54 8.14 -12.23
N PHE A 66 -2.83 9.42 -11.99
CA PHE A 66 -2.80 10.01 -10.65
C PHE A 66 -4.15 9.97 -9.94
N ALA A 67 -5.25 10.16 -10.68
CA ALA A 67 -6.60 10.19 -10.11
C ALA A 67 -7.09 8.80 -9.69
N TYR A 68 -7.99 8.78 -8.70
CA TYR A 68 -8.78 7.59 -8.38
C TYR A 68 -9.86 7.36 -9.43
N THR A 69 -9.88 6.16 -10.00
CA THR A 69 -10.72 5.74 -11.13
C THR A 69 -11.51 4.46 -10.88
N ALA A 70 -11.20 3.70 -9.82
CA ALA A 70 -11.87 2.42 -9.53
C ALA A 70 -13.35 2.54 -9.09
N GLY A 71 -13.85 3.75 -8.80
CA GLY A 71 -15.26 3.92 -8.43
C GLY A 71 -15.63 5.34 -8.01
N ARG A 72 -16.86 5.47 -7.51
CA ARG A 72 -17.45 6.70 -7.00
C ARG A 72 -18.11 6.45 -5.65
N TRP A 73 -18.18 7.46 -4.81
CA TRP A 73 -18.90 7.37 -3.54
C TRP A 73 -20.28 8.03 -3.65
N LEU A 74 -21.27 7.44 -2.98
CA LEU A 74 -22.60 8.04 -2.86
C LEU A 74 -22.56 9.35 -2.05
N HIS A 75 -21.62 9.45 -1.11
CA HIS A 75 -21.43 10.62 -0.26
C HIS A 75 -19.97 11.06 -0.28
N LEU A 76 -19.72 12.38 -0.29
CA LEU A 76 -18.37 12.98 -0.31
C LEU A 76 -17.48 12.49 -1.46
N ASP A 77 -18.05 12.22 -2.64
CA ASP A 77 -17.31 11.68 -3.79
C ASP A 77 -16.04 12.47 -4.13
N LYS A 78 -16.16 13.78 -4.30
CA LYS A 78 -15.01 14.61 -4.65
C LYS A 78 -13.94 14.59 -3.54
N PRO A 79 -14.25 14.86 -2.25
CA PRO A 79 -13.28 14.69 -1.17
C PRO A 79 -12.61 13.31 -1.11
N GLN A 80 -13.36 12.22 -1.34
CA GLN A 80 -12.81 10.87 -1.33
C GLN A 80 -11.84 10.63 -2.50
N ARG A 81 -12.12 11.17 -3.69
CA ARG A 81 -11.21 11.11 -4.84
C ARG A 81 -9.98 11.99 -4.64
N ASP A 82 -10.17 13.21 -4.13
CA ASP A 82 -9.08 14.15 -3.84
C ASP A 82 -8.10 13.54 -2.81
N ALA A 83 -8.60 12.88 -1.77
CA ALA A 83 -7.78 12.19 -0.75
C ALA A 83 -7.00 10.96 -1.28
N ARG A 84 -7.31 10.49 -2.49
CA ARG A 84 -6.64 9.35 -3.16
C ARG A 84 -5.87 9.77 -4.40
N TYR A 85 -5.85 11.07 -4.69
CA TYR A 85 -5.03 11.63 -5.73
C TYR A 85 -3.57 11.61 -5.28
N ILE A 86 -2.68 11.08 -6.11
CA ILE A 86 -1.24 11.08 -5.86
C ILE A 86 -0.57 11.42 -7.19
N GLU A 87 0.05 12.59 -7.24
CA GLU A 87 0.89 13.02 -8.36
C GLU A 87 2.33 12.62 -8.09
N PHE A 88 3.01 12.15 -9.14
CA PHE A 88 4.39 11.69 -9.08
C PHE A 88 4.98 11.61 -10.50
N ASP A 89 6.29 11.53 -10.60
CA ASP A 89 6.98 11.38 -11.88
C ASP A 89 6.94 9.91 -12.34
N PHE A 90 6.03 9.61 -13.27
CA PHE A 90 5.87 8.26 -13.82
C PHE A 90 7.08 7.80 -14.65
N GLY A 91 7.78 8.72 -15.32
CA GLY A 91 8.99 8.39 -16.07
C GLY A 91 10.11 7.93 -15.14
N ARG A 92 10.32 8.66 -14.05
CA ARG A 92 11.30 8.31 -13.01
C ARG A 92 10.93 7.04 -12.27
N LEU A 93 9.64 6.75 -12.10
CA LEU A 93 9.18 5.46 -11.59
C LEU A 93 9.58 4.32 -12.53
N CYS A 94 9.35 4.46 -13.84
CA CYS A 94 9.72 3.46 -14.84
C CYS A 94 11.25 3.22 -14.86
N GLU A 95 12.05 4.28 -14.85
CA GLU A 95 13.52 4.19 -14.74
C GLU A 95 13.95 3.46 -13.47
N LYS A 96 13.33 3.78 -12.34
CA LYS A 96 13.61 3.12 -11.06
C LYS A 96 13.28 1.62 -11.13
N VAL A 97 12.12 1.23 -11.65
CA VAL A 97 11.72 -0.18 -11.82
C VAL A 97 12.72 -0.93 -12.69
N LEU A 98 13.17 -0.35 -13.81
CA LEU A 98 14.17 -0.95 -14.68
C LEU A 98 15.53 -1.10 -13.99
N SER A 99 15.96 -0.09 -13.20
CA SER A 99 17.21 -0.18 -12.44
C SER A 99 17.23 -1.33 -11.41
N LEU A 100 16.06 -1.73 -10.92
CA LEU A 100 15.89 -2.85 -9.98
C LEU A 100 15.76 -4.21 -10.70
N CYS A 101 15.73 -4.21 -12.03
CA CYS A 101 15.63 -5.40 -12.87
C CYS A 101 16.83 -5.49 -13.83
N PRO A 102 18.01 -5.99 -13.38
CA PRO A 102 19.26 -5.90 -14.16
C PRO A 102 19.23 -6.49 -15.58
N SER A 103 18.33 -7.44 -15.84
CA SER A 103 18.18 -8.10 -17.15
C SER A 103 17.03 -7.52 -17.99
N ALA A 104 16.35 -6.48 -17.52
CA ALA A 104 15.26 -5.83 -18.24
C ALA A 104 15.77 -4.55 -18.92
N THR A 105 15.31 -4.30 -20.13
CA THR A 105 15.64 -3.09 -20.90
C THR A 105 14.42 -2.21 -21.16
N SER A 106 13.21 -2.75 -21.00
CA SER A 106 11.97 -1.98 -21.14
C SER A 106 10.82 -2.55 -20.30
N ILE A 107 9.85 -1.68 -20.02
CA ILE A 107 8.56 -2.05 -19.44
C ILE A 107 7.63 -2.41 -20.59
N GLN A 108 7.12 -3.64 -20.61
CA GLN A 108 6.17 -4.09 -21.64
C GLN A 108 4.74 -3.66 -21.35
N SER A 109 4.34 -3.69 -20.08
CA SER A 109 3.01 -3.30 -19.66
C SER A 109 3.00 -2.91 -18.19
N TYR A 110 1.99 -2.15 -17.78
CA TYR A 110 1.70 -1.90 -16.39
C TYR A 110 0.20 -1.93 -16.15
N GLN A 111 -0.20 -2.28 -14.94
CA GLN A 111 -1.58 -2.25 -14.48
C GLN A 111 -1.67 -1.38 -13.24
N LYS A 112 -2.54 -0.37 -13.27
CA LYS A 112 -2.86 0.42 -12.08
C LYS A 112 -3.90 -0.35 -11.23
N LEU A 113 -3.57 -0.57 -9.97
CA LEU A 113 -4.46 -1.12 -8.96
C LEU A 113 -4.77 -0.04 -7.93
N GLU A 114 -6.05 0.17 -7.63
CA GLU A 114 -6.48 1.24 -6.74
C GLU A 114 -7.29 0.67 -5.59
N GLY A 115 -6.77 0.85 -4.39
CA GLY A 115 -7.47 0.58 -3.15
C GLY A 115 -7.84 1.85 -2.40
N GLY A 116 -8.44 1.66 -1.21
CA GLY A 116 -8.73 2.77 -0.31
C GLY A 116 -7.47 3.47 0.21
N PHE A 117 -6.51 2.67 0.67
CA PHE A 117 -5.34 3.12 1.42
C PHE A 117 -4.07 3.26 0.58
N ASN A 118 -4.03 2.63 -0.60
CA ASN A 118 -2.85 2.62 -1.46
C ASN A 118 -3.26 2.69 -2.93
N LYS A 119 -2.41 3.33 -3.72
CA LYS A 119 -2.36 3.19 -5.18
C LYS A 119 -1.18 2.29 -5.51
N ALA A 120 -1.34 1.33 -6.40
CA ALA A 120 -0.26 0.45 -6.80
C ALA A 120 -0.19 0.31 -8.32
N PHE A 121 1.01 0.00 -8.82
CA PHE A 121 1.25 -0.36 -10.21
C PHE A 121 1.95 -1.70 -10.25
N VAL A 122 1.39 -2.64 -11.02
CA VAL A 122 2.03 -3.91 -11.34
C VAL A 122 2.69 -3.74 -12.71
N PHE A 123 4.01 -3.71 -12.74
CA PHE A 123 4.80 -3.63 -13.96
C PHE A 123 5.15 -5.03 -14.44
N ARG A 124 5.11 -5.23 -15.77
CA ARG A 124 5.71 -6.38 -16.44
C ARG A 124 6.81 -5.87 -17.35
N THR A 125 8.02 -6.34 -17.10
CA THR A 125 9.21 -6.00 -17.88
C THR A 125 9.40 -6.95 -19.05
N ASN A 126 10.33 -6.66 -19.96
CA ASN A 126 10.57 -7.46 -21.15
C ASN A 126 11.26 -8.81 -20.93
N ASN A 127 11.68 -9.09 -19.70
CA ASN A 127 12.17 -10.40 -19.28
C ASN A 127 11.15 -11.14 -18.39
N ASP A 128 9.86 -10.77 -18.50
CA ASP A 128 8.74 -11.33 -17.76
C ASP A 128 8.85 -11.23 -16.23
N LYS A 129 9.70 -10.35 -15.70
CA LYS A 129 9.64 -10.01 -14.27
C LYS A 129 8.48 -9.08 -13.98
N HIS A 130 7.76 -9.42 -12.90
CA HIS A 130 6.68 -8.61 -12.36
C HIS A 130 7.14 -7.87 -11.11
N VAL A 131 6.92 -6.55 -11.08
CA VAL A 131 7.31 -5.66 -9.98
C VAL A 131 6.11 -4.84 -9.55
N VAL A 132 5.92 -4.68 -8.24
CA VAL A 132 4.85 -3.86 -7.67
C VAL A 132 5.45 -2.58 -7.12
N ALA A 133 4.97 -1.42 -7.57
CA ALA A 133 5.23 -0.14 -6.93
C ALA A 133 3.98 0.33 -6.20
N LYS A 134 4.08 0.63 -4.91
CA LYS A 134 2.97 1.02 -4.07
C LYS A 134 3.18 2.40 -3.45
N PHE A 135 2.10 3.17 -3.42
CA PHE A 135 2.05 4.55 -2.95
C PHE A 135 0.94 4.69 -1.90
N PRO A 136 1.25 5.13 -0.67
CA PRO A 136 0.24 5.38 0.35
C PRO A 136 -0.64 6.59 -0.03
N THR A 137 -1.95 6.46 0.10
CA THR A 137 -2.88 7.60 -0.05
C THR A 137 -3.00 8.36 1.27
N SER A 138 -3.44 9.62 1.25
CA SER A 138 -3.59 10.41 2.47
C SER A 138 -4.66 9.84 3.42
N VAL A 139 -5.54 8.97 2.91
CA VAL A 139 -6.52 8.21 3.71
C VAL A 139 -5.84 7.27 4.71
N ALA A 140 -4.65 6.75 4.39
CA ALA A 140 -3.89 5.87 5.29
C ALA A 140 -3.17 6.63 6.41
N GLY A 141 -3.15 7.96 6.36
CA GLY A 141 -2.41 8.82 7.28
C GLY A 141 -1.11 9.36 6.66
N PRO A 142 -0.19 9.91 7.48
CA PRO A 142 1.05 10.47 6.98
C PRO A 142 1.92 9.42 6.30
N ALA A 143 2.25 9.63 5.02
CA ALA A 143 2.96 8.69 4.16
C ALA A 143 4.24 8.15 4.82
N ARG A 144 4.99 9.00 5.51
CA ARG A 144 6.22 8.62 6.23
C ARG A 144 5.98 7.46 7.20
N TYR A 145 4.97 7.56 8.05
CA TYR A 145 4.72 6.54 9.07
C TYR A 145 4.12 5.28 8.45
N VAL A 146 3.24 5.43 7.46
CA VAL A 146 2.66 4.30 6.73
C VAL A 146 3.77 3.48 6.06
N THR A 147 4.63 4.11 5.27
CA THR A 147 5.73 3.44 4.59
C THR A 147 6.69 2.77 5.58
N ASN A 148 7.16 3.50 6.60
CA ASN A 148 8.11 2.93 7.58
C ASN A 148 7.51 1.74 8.34
N SER A 149 6.25 1.83 8.77
CA SER A 149 5.59 0.75 9.53
C SER A 149 5.39 -0.50 8.69
N GLU A 150 5.07 -0.34 7.40
CA GLU A 150 4.93 -1.46 6.50
C GLU A 150 6.26 -2.14 6.20
N VAL A 151 7.30 -1.37 5.87
CA VAL A 151 8.65 -1.87 5.62
C VAL A 151 9.16 -2.64 6.84
N ALA A 152 8.96 -2.09 8.04
CA ALA A 152 9.34 -2.73 9.29
C ALA A 152 8.60 -4.07 9.49
N THR A 153 7.29 -4.11 9.20
CA THR A 153 6.47 -5.31 9.35
C THR A 153 6.89 -6.41 8.37
N ILE A 154 7.07 -6.09 7.09
CA ILE A 154 7.53 -7.05 6.07
C ILE A 154 8.90 -7.61 6.45
N THR A 155 9.83 -6.72 6.83
CA THR A 155 11.18 -7.10 7.24
C THR A 155 11.15 -8.02 8.46
N TYR A 156 10.29 -7.72 9.45
CA TYR A 156 10.13 -8.56 10.63
C TYR A 156 9.61 -9.95 10.25
N LEU A 157 8.56 -10.04 9.43
CA LEU A 157 7.97 -11.32 9.06
C LEU A 157 8.92 -12.17 8.21
N GLN A 158 9.68 -11.57 7.30
CA GLN A 158 10.70 -12.27 6.51
C GLN A 158 11.82 -12.86 7.38
N ARG A 159 12.16 -12.21 8.50
CA ARG A 159 13.19 -12.68 9.43
C ARG A 159 12.69 -13.75 10.39
N ASN A 160 11.42 -13.68 10.78
CA ASN A 160 10.90 -14.45 11.92
C ASN A 160 9.88 -15.54 11.52
N THR A 161 9.56 -15.68 10.23
CA THR A 161 8.59 -16.67 9.76
C THR A 161 9.09 -17.39 8.51
N LYS A 162 8.47 -18.52 8.17
CA LYS A 162 8.70 -19.24 6.91
C LYS A 162 7.67 -18.87 5.82
N ILE A 163 6.85 -17.86 6.07
CA ILE A 163 5.80 -17.45 5.14
C ILE A 163 6.48 -16.78 3.93
N PRO A 164 6.15 -17.18 2.69
CA PRO A 164 6.70 -16.54 1.51
C PRO A 164 6.11 -15.12 1.38
N ILE A 165 6.92 -14.12 1.75
CA ILE A 165 6.53 -12.70 1.68
C ILE A 165 7.40 -12.01 0.63
N PRO A 166 6.79 -11.31 -0.35
CA PRO A 166 7.54 -10.66 -1.42
C PRO A 166 8.65 -9.74 -0.91
N ALA A 167 9.83 -9.81 -1.53
CA ALA A 167 10.97 -8.99 -1.13
C ALA A 167 10.74 -7.50 -1.45
N ILE A 168 11.15 -6.62 -0.53
CA ILE A 168 11.24 -5.19 -0.82
C ILE A 168 12.50 -4.96 -1.65
N LEU A 169 12.34 -4.31 -2.80
CA LEU A 169 13.43 -4.00 -3.74
C LEU A 169 13.98 -2.58 -3.52
N ASP A 170 13.10 -1.61 -3.25
CA ASP A 170 13.46 -0.22 -2.91
C ASP A 170 12.29 0.46 -2.18
N TRP A 171 12.55 1.51 -1.41
CA TRP A 171 11.49 2.31 -0.78
C TRP A 171 11.97 3.72 -0.40
N SER A 172 11.02 4.65 -0.30
CA SER A 172 11.26 6.01 0.20
C SER A 172 10.03 6.49 0.99
N ASP A 173 10.25 7.24 2.07
CA ASP A 173 9.19 7.63 3.01
C ASP A 173 8.70 9.08 2.83
N GLY A 174 9.17 9.78 1.79
CA GLY A 174 8.82 11.17 1.53
C GLY A 174 9.11 11.61 0.10
N PRO A 175 8.84 12.88 -0.24
CA PRO A 175 8.89 13.38 -1.61
C PRO A 175 10.29 13.82 -2.09
N THR A 176 11.33 13.67 -1.27
CA THR A 176 12.69 14.13 -1.59
C THR A 176 13.42 13.26 -2.62
N ASN A 177 12.81 12.15 -3.04
CA ASN A 177 13.35 11.26 -4.06
C ASN A 177 12.95 11.69 -5.47
N SER A 178 13.56 11.08 -6.50
CA SER A 178 13.34 11.43 -7.90
C SER A 178 11.93 11.16 -8.44
N ILE A 179 11.15 10.32 -7.78
CA ILE A 179 9.74 10.01 -8.13
C ILE A 179 8.81 11.08 -7.53
N GLY A 180 9.24 11.78 -6.48
CA GLY A 180 8.52 12.92 -5.88
C GLY A 180 7.48 12.54 -4.82
N VAL A 181 7.38 11.26 -4.43
CA VAL A 181 6.43 10.77 -3.43
C VAL A 181 7.00 9.58 -2.66
N ALA A 182 6.47 9.31 -1.46
CA ALA A 182 6.77 8.08 -0.75
C ALA A 182 6.29 6.85 -1.53
N TYR A 183 7.08 5.77 -1.51
CA TYR A 183 6.77 4.52 -2.21
C TYR A 183 7.40 3.31 -1.53
N ILE A 184 6.87 2.13 -1.88
CA ILE A 184 7.52 0.82 -1.69
C ILE A 184 7.51 0.12 -3.04
N ILE A 185 8.68 -0.27 -3.54
CA ILE A 185 8.84 -1.14 -4.71
C ILE A 185 9.23 -2.51 -4.22
N MET A 186 8.50 -3.54 -4.65
CA MET A 186 8.65 -4.90 -4.15
C MET A 186 8.37 -5.93 -5.24
N GLU A 187 8.76 -7.17 -4.98
CA GLU A 187 8.40 -8.31 -5.82
C GLU A 187 6.88 -8.47 -5.92
N HIS A 188 6.42 -8.97 -7.06
CA HIS A 188 5.02 -9.36 -7.22
C HIS A 188 4.74 -10.70 -6.53
N ALA A 189 3.71 -10.74 -5.68
CA ALA A 189 3.22 -11.99 -5.11
C ALA A 189 2.51 -12.81 -6.20
N GLY A 190 3.10 -13.94 -6.60
CA GLY A 190 2.43 -14.87 -7.50
C GLY A 190 1.19 -15.51 -6.87
N GLY A 191 0.30 -16.06 -7.72
CA GLY A 191 -0.89 -16.78 -7.30
C GLY A 191 -2.17 -16.22 -7.92
N VAL A 192 -3.30 -16.73 -7.44
CA VAL A 192 -4.65 -16.32 -7.83
C VAL A 192 -5.34 -15.77 -6.59
N LEU A 193 -6.12 -14.70 -6.75
CA LEU A 193 -6.86 -14.14 -5.62
C LEU A 193 -7.82 -15.20 -5.07
N LEU A 194 -7.91 -15.30 -3.74
CA LEU A 194 -8.78 -16.27 -3.09
C LEU A 194 -10.23 -16.17 -3.61
N GLN A 195 -10.71 -14.95 -3.85
CA GLN A 195 -12.05 -14.70 -4.38
C GLN A 195 -12.29 -15.36 -5.75
N GLU A 196 -11.27 -15.41 -6.61
CA GLU A 196 -11.35 -16.02 -7.94
C GLU A 196 -11.24 -17.55 -7.88
N ALA A 197 -10.46 -18.05 -6.93
CA ALA A 197 -10.29 -19.48 -6.72
C ALA A 197 -11.42 -20.11 -5.88
N TRP A 198 -12.15 -19.32 -5.09
CA TRP A 198 -13.04 -19.80 -4.03
C TRP A 198 -14.09 -20.78 -4.53
N GLU A 199 -14.78 -20.44 -5.63
CA GLU A 199 -15.84 -21.29 -6.21
C GLU A 199 -15.32 -22.63 -6.72
N ASN A 200 -14.04 -22.69 -7.08
CA ASN A 200 -13.39 -23.87 -7.63
C ASN A 200 -12.60 -24.66 -6.57
N MET A 201 -12.65 -24.25 -5.29
CA MET A 201 -11.98 -24.99 -4.24
C MET A 201 -12.74 -26.29 -3.94
N PRO A 202 -12.03 -27.43 -3.75
CA PRO A 202 -12.66 -28.68 -3.35
C PRO A 202 -13.38 -28.49 -2.01
N GLN A 203 -14.63 -28.94 -1.94
CA GLN A 203 -15.34 -29.10 -0.68
C GLN A 203 -14.68 -30.28 0.05
N THR A 204 -13.93 -30.00 1.11
CA THR A 204 -13.30 -31.00 1.99
C THR A 204 -14.31 -31.69 2.88
#